data_AF-A0AA44AQA4-F1
#
_entry.id   AF-A0AA44AQA4-F1
#
_cell.length_a   1.000
_cell.length_b   1.000
_cell.length_c   1.000
_cell.angle_alpha   90.00
_cell.angle_beta   90.00
_cell.angle_gamma   90.00
#
_symmetry.space_group_name_H-M   'P 1'
#
loop_
_entity.id
_entity.type
_entity.pdbx_description
1 polymer ?
#
loop_
_entity_poly.entity_id
_entity_poly.type
_entity_poly.pdbx_seq_one_letter_code
_entity_poly.pdbx_strand_id
1 'polypeptide(L)'
;FVRAWKYTEPDPLYGKYTTKEWTRYLIECQPDIEPADAFVYRNEAFTLYSREELERLVGILHGKLFNGFRPGLFILWAYRMEWKELPAWEWNMLKADTHLSFLGISPVRIQTDHKRHIVTIYKKSE
;
A
#
# COMPACT_ATOMS: atom_id res chain seq x y z
N PHE A 1 27.99 6.81 27.69
CA PHE A 1 27.54 7.10 26.32
C PHE A 1 27.87 5.92 25.43
N VAL A 2 26.88 5.11 25.03
CA VAL A 2 27.11 4.00 24.09
C VAL A 2 27.10 4.60 22.69
N ARG A 3 28.21 4.47 21.95
CA ARG A 3 28.27 4.86 20.53
C ARG A 3 27.31 3.96 19.75
N ALA A 4 26.22 4.54 19.26
CA ALA A 4 25.33 3.87 18.33
C ALA A 4 26.06 3.72 16.99
N TRP A 5 26.46 2.51 16.64
CA TRP A 5 26.98 2.21 15.31
C TRP A 5 25.81 2.12 14.33
N LYS A 6 25.90 2.84 13.22
CA LYS A 6 24.94 2.80 12.12
C LYS A 6 25.61 2.10 10.95
N TYR A 7 25.19 0.86 10.67
CA TYR A 7 25.57 0.17 9.44
C TYR A 7 24.77 0.72 8.27
N THR A 8 25.45 1.02 7.16
CA THR A 8 24.83 1.41 5.89
C THR A 8 25.39 0.48 4.83
N GLU A 9 24.53 -0.29 4.17
CA GLU A 9 24.93 -1.18 3.08
C GLU A 9 25.44 -0.33 1.89
N PRO A 10 26.62 -0.64 1.32
CA PRO A 10 27.23 0.19 0.28
C PRO A 10 26.44 0.20 -1.04
N ASP A 11 25.67 -0.87 -1.32
CA ASP A 11 24.76 -0.96 -2.48
C ASP A 11 23.41 -1.56 -2.04
N PRO A 12 22.51 -0.73 -1.47
CA PRO A 12 21.26 -1.23 -0.92
C PRO A 12 20.32 -1.68 -2.04
N LEU A 13 19.87 -2.94 -1.97
CA LEU A 13 18.99 -3.58 -2.96
C LEU A 13 17.72 -2.77 -3.29
N TYR A 14 17.23 -1.99 -2.32
CA TYR A 14 16.04 -1.14 -2.46
C TYR A 14 16.37 0.37 -2.34
N GLY A 15 17.63 0.76 -2.57
CA GLY A 15 18.04 2.18 -2.57
C GLY A 15 17.75 2.88 -1.23
N LYS A 16 16.84 3.86 -1.25
CA LYS A 16 16.47 4.69 -0.09
C LYS A 16 15.45 4.05 0.86
N TYR A 17 14.86 2.92 0.50
CA TYR A 17 13.80 2.30 1.30
C TYR A 17 14.39 1.55 2.49
N THR A 18 13.97 1.94 3.70
CA THR A 18 14.41 1.33 4.95
C THR A 18 13.19 0.97 5.81
N THR A 19 13.29 -0.12 6.58
CA THR A 19 12.19 -0.61 7.44
C THR A 19 11.80 0.35 8.58
N LYS A 20 12.60 1.39 8.84
CA LYS A 20 12.32 2.39 9.88
C LYS A 20 11.18 3.33 9.47
N GLU A 21 11.16 3.72 8.20
CA GLU A 21 10.29 4.77 7.68
C GLU A 21 9.37 4.26 6.56
N TRP A 22 9.59 3.05 6.06
CA TRP A 22 8.86 2.47 4.94
C TRP A 22 8.37 1.08 5.29
N THR A 23 7.21 0.74 4.76
CA THR A 23 6.61 -0.60 4.90
C THR A 23 6.85 -1.40 3.64
N ARG A 24 7.25 -2.66 3.82
CA ARG A 24 7.44 -3.62 2.73
C ARG A 24 6.21 -4.52 2.62
N TYR A 25 5.61 -4.56 1.44
CA TYR A 25 4.50 -5.44 1.09
C TYR A 25 4.98 -6.46 0.05
N LEU A 26 4.77 -7.75 0.33
CA LEU A 26 5.03 -8.83 -0.61
C LEU A 26 3.75 -9.12 -1.38
N ILE A 27 3.76 -8.94 -2.69
CA ILE A 27 2.58 -9.05 -3.53
C ILE A 27 2.81 -10.22 -4.48
N GLU A 28 1.97 -11.23 -4.40
CA GLU A 28 2.00 -12.37 -5.32
C GLU A 28 0.97 -12.15 -6.41
N CYS A 29 1.42 -12.18 -7.66
CA CYS A 29 0.60 -12.23 -8.85
C CYS A 29 0.34 -13.70 -9.17
N GLN A 30 -0.92 -14.10 -9.03
CA GLN A 30 -1.39 -15.44 -9.31
C GLN A 30 -2.42 -15.37 -10.45
N PRO A 31 -2.42 -16.33 -11.39
CA PRO A 31 -3.48 -16.41 -12.38
C PRO A 31 -4.81 -16.67 -11.67
N ASP A 32 -5.84 -15.90 -12.00
CA ASP A 32 -7.19 -16.14 -11.51
C ASP A 32 -7.79 -17.37 -12.21
N ILE A 33 -8.70 -18.05 -11.52
CA ILE A 33 -9.37 -19.25 -12.04
C ILE A 33 -10.49 -18.84 -13.04
N GLU A 34 -11.03 -17.62 -12.94
CA GLU A 34 -12.03 -17.06 -13.87
C GLU A 34 -11.91 -15.53 -13.97
N PRO A 35 -11.81 -14.91 -15.17
CA PRO A 35 -11.56 -15.44 -16.51
C PRO A 35 -10.07 -15.75 -16.78
N ALA A 36 -9.80 -16.56 -17.81
CA ALA A 36 -8.51 -17.21 -18.10
C ALA A 36 -7.27 -16.31 -18.32
N ASP A 37 -7.44 -14.99 -18.35
CA ASP A 37 -6.37 -13.99 -18.52
C ASP A 37 -6.34 -12.94 -17.38
N ALA A 38 -7.18 -13.10 -16.35
CA ALA A 38 -7.19 -12.21 -15.19
C ALA A 38 -6.06 -12.61 -14.23
N PHE A 39 -5.29 -11.61 -13.79
CA PHE A 39 -4.26 -11.79 -12.79
C PHE A 39 -4.69 -11.14 -11.48
N VAL A 40 -4.61 -11.89 -10.40
CA VAL A 40 -4.87 -11.38 -9.06
C VAL A 40 -3.55 -11.04 -8.40
N TYR A 41 -3.40 -9.79 -7.95
CA TYR A 41 -2.30 -9.36 -7.11
C TYR A 41 -2.74 -9.40 -5.66
N ARG A 42 -2.19 -10.34 -4.90
CA ARG A 42 -2.59 -10.61 -3.52
C ARG A 42 -1.47 -10.32 -2.55
N ASN A 43 -1.85 -9.69 -1.45
CA ASN A 43 -1.08 -9.55 -0.22
C ASN A 43 -1.96 -10.00 0.96
N GLU A 44 -1.37 -10.18 2.15
CA GLU A 44 -2.12 -10.43 3.38
C GLU A 44 -3.16 -9.33 3.70
N ALA A 45 -2.89 -8.08 3.28
CA ALA A 45 -3.73 -6.93 3.59
C ALA A 45 -4.75 -6.56 2.50
N PHE A 46 -4.57 -7.01 1.26
CA PHE A 46 -5.44 -6.63 0.14
C PHE A 46 -5.34 -7.59 -1.05
N THR A 47 -6.37 -7.56 -1.89
CA THR A 47 -6.46 -8.27 -3.16
C THR A 47 -6.81 -7.27 -4.25
N LEU A 48 -6.11 -7.32 -5.38
CA LEU A 48 -6.33 -6.48 -6.56
C LEU A 48 -6.53 -7.38 -7.77
N TYR A 49 -7.33 -6.93 -8.73
CA TYR A 49 -7.70 -7.72 -9.90
C TYR A 49 -7.08 -7.20 -11.19
N SER A 50 -6.41 -6.05 -11.16
CA SER A 50 -5.69 -5.53 -12.32
C SER A 50 -4.37 -4.84 -11.96
N ARG A 51 -3.51 -4.72 -12.97
CA ARG A 51 -2.24 -4.01 -12.84
C ARG A 51 -2.46 -2.51 -12.63
N GLU A 52 -3.48 -1.93 -13.24
CA GLU A 52 -3.85 -0.52 -13.09
C GLU A 52 -4.25 -0.23 -11.64
N GLU A 53 -4.99 -1.13 -10.99
CA GLU A 53 -5.32 -1.00 -9.57
C GLU A 53 -4.06 -1.07 -8.69
N LEU A 54 -3.12 -1.95 -9.02
CA LEU A 54 -1.83 -2.02 -8.33
C LEU A 54 -1.03 -0.72 -8.49
N GLU A 55 -0.89 -0.21 -9.70
CA GLU A 55 -0.15 1.04 -9.96
C GLU A 55 -0.82 2.23 -9.28
N ARG A 56 -2.16 2.28 -9.25
CA ARG A 56 -2.92 3.29 -8.51
C ARG A 56 -2.68 3.19 -7.01
N LEU A 57 -2.67 1.98 -6.44
CA LEU A 57 -2.36 1.74 -5.03
C LEU A 57 -0.93 2.19 -4.70
N VAL A 58 0.04 1.88 -5.56
CA VAL A 58 1.44 2.33 -5.40
C VAL A 58 1.51 3.86 -5.38
N GLY A 59 0.77 4.55 -6.25
CA GLY A 59 0.68 6.00 -6.27
C GLY A 59 0.09 6.58 -4.98
N ILE A 60 -1.01 6.01 -4.50
CA ILE A 60 -1.67 6.41 -3.25
C ILE A 60 -0.77 6.22 -2.04
N LEU A 61 -0.05 5.10 -1.97
CA LEU A 61 0.88 4.80 -0.88
C LEU A 61 2.24 5.49 -1.04
N HIS A 62 2.41 6.37 -2.03
CA HIS A 62 3.67 7.05 -2.35
C HIS A 62 4.87 6.09 -2.45
N GLY A 63 4.61 4.89 -2.97
CA GLY A 63 5.55 3.79 -2.98
C GLY A 63 6.28 3.59 -4.29
N LYS A 64 7.08 2.52 -4.33
CA LYS A 64 7.69 2.00 -5.54
C LYS A 64 7.62 0.47 -5.54
N LEU A 65 7.24 -0.07 -6.70
CA LEU A 65 7.19 -1.50 -6.96
C LEU A 65 8.55 -1.99 -7.47
N PHE A 66 9.00 -3.13 -6.96
CA PHE A 66 10.19 -3.85 -7.40
C PHE A 66 9.82 -5.27 -7.80
N ASN A 67 10.55 -5.83 -8.75
CA ASN A 67 10.41 -7.25 -9.09
C ASN A 67 11.06 -8.09 -7.97
N GLY A 68 10.35 -9.12 -7.53
CA GLY A 68 10.86 -10.09 -6.58
C GLY A 68 11.79 -11.10 -7.23
N PHE A 69 12.24 -12.06 -6.42
CA PHE A 69 13.19 -13.09 -6.84
C PHE A 69 12.58 -14.21 -7.70
N ARG A 70 11.25 -14.26 -7.81
CA ARG A 70 10.50 -15.22 -8.63
C ARG A 70 9.53 -14.47 -9.56
N PRO A 71 9.26 -14.98 -10.78
CA PRO A 71 8.20 -14.45 -11.63
C PRO A 71 6.87 -14.41 -10.87
N GLY A 72 6.13 -13.31 -11.02
CA GLY A 72 4.87 -13.08 -10.31
C GLY A 72 5.02 -12.56 -8.88
N LEU A 73 6.20 -12.61 -8.26
CA LEU A 73 6.42 -11.97 -6.97
C LEU A 73 6.85 -10.51 -7.16
N PHE A 74 6.18 -9.60 -6.48
CA PHE A 74 6.50 -8.18 -6.44
C PHE A 74 6.75 -7.72 -5.01
N ILE A 75 7.64 -6.75 -4.86
CA ILE A 75 8.02 -6.15 -3.58
C ILE A 75 7.67 -4.66 -3.65
N LEU A 76 6.63 -4.27 -2.94
CA LEU A 76 6.23 -2.87 -2.82
C LEU A 76 6.85 -2.27 -1.56
N TRP A 77 7.62 -1.20 -1.73
CA TRP A 77 8.04 -0.33 -0.64
C TRP A 77 7.21 0.93 -0.67
N ALA A 78 6.43 1.19 0.38
CA ALA A 78 5.50 2.30 0.41
C ALA A 78 5.27 2.83 1.83
N TYR A 79 4.49 3.90 1.93
CA TYR A 79 3.98 4.37 3.22
C TYR A 79 3.12 3.28 3.86
N ARG A 80 3.10 3.28 5.20
CA ARG A 80 2.30 2.33 5.96
C ARG A 80 0.82 2.59 5.72
N MET A 81 0.15 1.61 5.14
CA MET A 81 -1.29 1.59 5.00
C MET A 81 -1.96 1.24 6.34
N GLU A 82 -2.91 2.04 6.78
CA GLU A 82 -3.74 1.80 7.96
C GLU A 82 -5.22 1.92 7.61
N TRP A 83 -6.03 0.99 8.10
CA TRP A 83 -7.49 1.03 7.95
C TRP A 83 -8.14 1.58 9.21
N LYS A 84 -9.09 2.50 9.05
CA LYS A 84 -9.92 3.01 10.15
C LYS A 84 -11.36 3.12 9.71
N GLU A 85 -12.27 2.76 10.59
CA GLU A 85 -13.69 2.97 10.40
C GLU A 85 -14.10 4.28 11.07
N LEU A 86 -14.91 5.07 10.37
CA LEU A 86 -15.40 6.36 10.88
C LEU A 86 -16.92 6.41 10.91
N PRO A 87 -17.51 6.95 11.98
CA PRO A 87 -18.94 7.22 12.02
C PRO A 87 -19.33 8.30 11.01
N ALA A 88 -20.59 8.28 10.56
CA ALA A 88 -21.08 9.16 9.49
C ALA A 88 -20.86 10.66 9.75
N TRP A 89 -20.91 11.11 11.02
CA TRP A 89 -20.68 12.51 11.37
C TRP A 89 -19.22 12.92 11.14
N GLU A 90 -18.26 12.10 11.56
CA GLU A 90 -16.82 12.35 11.36
C GLU A 90 -16.44 12.20 9.89
N TRP A 91 -17.05 11.23 9.22
CA TRP A 91 -16.95 11.06 7.78
C TRP A 91 -17.32 12.34 7.04
N ASN A 92 -18.48 12.95 7.33
CA ASN A 92 -18.93 14.16 6.64
C ASN A 92 -18.04 15.38 6.92
N MET A 93 -17.37 15.43 8.07
CA MET A 93 -16.51 16.55 8.46
C MET A 93 -15.10 16.49 7.85
N LEU A 94 -14.64 15.30 7.42
CA LEU A 94 -13.34 15.17 6.76
C LEU A 94 -13.28 16.02 5.47
N LYS A 95 -12.16 16.69 5.26
CA LYS A 95 -11.84 17.36 3.98
C LYS A 95 -10.77 16.53 3.26
N ALA A 96 -11.13 15.30 2.92
CA ALA A 96 -10.27 14.38 2.18
C ALA A 96 -10.95 13.99 0.87
N ASP A 97 -10.14 13.76 -0.16
CA ASP A 97 -10.64 13.32 -1.46
C ASP A 97 -11.34 11.96 -1.30
N THR A 98 -12.56 11.89 -1.81
CA THR A 98 -13.37 10.66 -1.76
C THR A 98 -13.04 9.83 -2.98
N HIS A 99 -12.44 8.67 -2.75
CA HIS A 99 -12.19 7.68 -3.78
C HIS A 99 -13.39 6.75 -3.86
N LEU A 100 -14.19 6.91 -4.93
CA LEU A 100 -15.47 6.22 -5.14
C LEU A 100 -15.33 4.70 -5.29
N SER A 101 -14.15 4.22 -5.68
CA SER A 101 -13.80 2.81 -5.73
C SER A 101 -12.33 2.61 -5.38
N PHE A 102 -12.07 1.85 -4.32
CA PHE A 102 -10.72 1.47 -3.90
C PHE A 102 -10.76 0.02 -3.41
N LEU A 103 -10.03 -0.87 -4.08
CA LEU A 103 -9.96 -2.31 -3.75
C LEU A 103 -11.33 -3.02 -3.71
N GLY A 104 -12.28 -2.60 -4.54
CA GLY A 104 -13.63 -3.18 -4.56
C GLY A 104 -14.53 -2.80 -3.37
N ILE A 105 -14.14 -1.81 -2.55
CA ILE A 105 -14.90 -1.36 -1.38
C ILE A 105 -15.68 -0.07 -1.71
N SER A 106 -16.83 0.12 -1.03
CA SER A 106 -17.59 1.37 -0.88
C SER A 106 -16.69 2.61 -0.75
N PRO A 107 -17.17 3.82 -1.09
CA PRO A 107 -16.36 5.03 -1.13
C PRO A 107 -15.47 5.20 0.12
N VAL A 108 -14.17 5.34 -0.09
CA VAL A 108 -13.16 5.54 0.96
C VAL A 108 -12.61 6.97 0.93
N ARG A 109 -12.16 7.46 2.07
CA ARG A 109 -11.42 8.72 2.19
C ARG A 109 -9.99 8.41 2.57
N ILE A 110 -9.06 9.00 1.84
CA ILE A 110 -7.63 8.69 2.03
C ILE A 110 -6.94 9.95 2.54
N GLN A 111 -6.18 9.78 3.62
CA GLN A 111 -5.37 10.84 4.19
C GLN A 111 -3.92 10.37 4.31
N THR A 112 -3.01 11.18 3.81
CA THR A 112 -1.58 10.89 3.86
C THR A 112 -0.88 11.77 4.89
N ASP A 113 -0.22 11.16 5.87
CA ASP A 113 0.76 11.80 6.76
C ASP A 113 2.17 11.58 6.19
N HIS A 114 2.66 12.60 5.47
CA HIS A 114 4.02 12.57 4.90
C HIS A 114 5.14 12.65 5.94
N LYS A 115 4.89 13.07 7.19
CA LYS A 115 5.93 13.11 8.23
C LYS A 115 6.17 11.73 8.84
N ARG A 116 5.09 10.96 9.00
CA ARG A 116 5.13 9.60 9.56
C ARG A 116 5.20 8.50 8.50
N HIS A 117 5.07 8.86 7.23
CA HIS A 117 4.94 7.91 6.12
C HIS A 117 3.78 6.95 6.34
N ILE A 118 2.61 7.49 6.70
CA ILE A 118 1.39 6.72 6.96
C ILE A 118 0.31 7.19 5.99
N VAL A 119 -0.40 6.26 5.38
CA VAL A 119 -1.63 6.50 4.62
C VAL A 119 -2.77 5.84 5.37
N THR A 120 -3.68 6.66 5.89
CA THR A 120 -4.88 6.19 6.57
C THR A 120 -6.03 6.17 5.57
N ILE A 121 -6.64 4.99 5.45
CA ILE A 121 -7.78 4.71 4.61
C ILE A 121 -8.99 4.62 5.53
N TYR A 122 -9.85 5.61 5.41
CA TYR A 122 -11.09 5.67 6.16
C TYR A 122 -12.19 4.99 5.38
N LYS A 123 -12.88 4.08 6.06
CA LYS A 123 -14.13 3.48 5.61
C LYS A 123 -15.27 4.05 6.45
N LYS A 124 -16.38 4.38 5.82
CA LYS A 124 -17.58 4.78 6.55
C LYS A 124 -18.12 3.56 7.30
N SER A 125 -18.34 3.67 8.62
CA SER A 125 -19.07 2.66 9.38
C SER A 125 -20.52 2.64 8.90
N GLU A 126 -21.12 1.45 8.83
CA GLU A 126 -22.56 1.32 8.57
C GLU A 126 -23.40 1.93 9.70
#